data_AF-A0A974Y587-F1
#
_entry.id   AF-A0A974Y587-F1
#
_cell.length_a   1.000
_cell.length_b   1.000
_cell.length_c   1.000
_cell.angle_alpha   90.00
_cell.angle_beta   90.00
_cell.angle_gamma   90.00
#
_symmetry.space_group_name_H-M   'P 1'
#
loop_
_entity.id
_entity.type
_entity.pdbx_description
1 polymer ?
#
loop_
_entity_poly.entity_id
_entity_poly.type
_entity_poly.pdbx_seq_one_letter_code
_entity_poly.pdbx_strand_id
1 'polypeptide(L)' 'MAGGWGCPHEVNDRCTKVNDLPCDPGMKGCTLAGRFRFANEDKNARFHEKRARPTAAGDNKTKDGP' A
#
# COMPACT_ATOMS: atom_id res chain seq x y z
N MET A 1 6.96 16.84 14.17
CA MET A 1 5.58 16.37 13.92
C MET A 1 5.57 15.73 12.54
N ALA A 2 5.44 14.40 12.43
CA ALA A 2 5.31 13.72 11.13
C ALA A 2 4.19 12.68 11.21
N GLY A 3 3.03 13.11 11.70
CA GLY A 3 1.82 12.31 11.63
C GLY A 3 1.22 12.40 10.24
N GLY A 4 1.28 11.32 9.46
CA GLY A 4 0.31 11.10 8.38
C GLY A 4 0.84 10.47 7.08
N TRP A 5 2.11 10.61 6.75
CA TRP A 5 2.60 10.22 5.40
C TRP A 5 3.94 9.46 5.37
N GLY A 6 4.60 9.26 6.52
CA GLY A 6 5.82 8.46 6.60
C GLY A 6 5.49 6.97 6.50
N CYS A 7 6.08 6.25 5.56
CA CYS A 7 5.94 4.80 5.48
C CYS A 7 6.59 4.18 6.73
N PRO A 8 5.95 3.24 7.45
CA PRO A 8 6.53 2.63 8.66
C PRO A 8 7.80 1.82 8.41
N HIS A 9 8.13 1.57 7.14
CA HIS A 9 9.33 0.87 6.70
C HIS A 9 10.37 1.81 6.09
N GLU A 10 10.13 3.12 6.10
CA GLU A 10 11.07 4.13 5.64
C GLU A 10 12.14 4.40 6.69
N VAL A 11 13.40 4.31 6.29
CA VAL A 11 14.56 4.66 7.09
C VAL A 11 15.53 5.41 6.18
N ASN A 12 15.88 6.66 6.51
CA ASN A 12 16.75 7.52 5.69
C ASN A 12 16.30 7.61 4.21
N ASP A 13 15.01 7.86 3.95
CA ASP A 13 14.42 7.92 2.60
C ASP A 13 14.47 6.60 1.81
N ARG A 14 14.79 5.48 2.46
CA ARG A 14 14.88 4.15 1.85
C ARG A 14 13.87 3.19 2.44
N CYS A 15 13.32 2.33 1.58
CA CYS A 15 12.33 1.34 1.95
C CYS A 15 13.02 0.05 2.39
N THR A 16 13.05 -0.19 3.71
CA THR A 16 13.60 -1.41 4.30
C THR A 16 12.83 -2.68 3.89
N LYS A 17 11.59 -2.52 3.39
CA LYS A 17 10.74 -3.61 2.92
C LYS A 17 11.05 -4.04 1.49
N VAL A 18 11.62 -3.16 0.67
CA VAL A 18 11.89 -3.42 -0.75
C VAL A 18 13.30 -3.00 -1.08
N ASN A 19 14.23 -3.93 -0.87
CA ASN A 19 15.62 -3.87 -1.34
C ASN A 19 16.33 -2.53 -1.12
N ASP A 20 16.00 -1.80 -0.05
CA ASP A 20 16.58 -0.49 0.27
C ASP A 20 16.45 0.53 -0.89
N LEU A 21 15.34 0.46 -1.63
CA LEU A 21 15.02 1.40 -2.72
C LEU A 21 14.50 2.73 -2.17
N PRO A 22 14.55 3.83 -2.94
CA PRO A 22 13.92 5.10 -2.56
C PRO A 22 12.46 4.91 -2.14
N CYS A 23 12.12 5.40 -0.95
CA CYS A 23 10.79 5.24 -0.37
C CYS A 23 9.85 6.34 -0.90
N ASP A 24 9.09 5.99 -1.94
CA ASP A 24 8.15 6.89 -2.57
C ASP A 24 6.69 6.41 -2.34
N PRO A 25 5.75 7.30 -1.98
CA PRO A 25 4.35 6.92 -1.81
C PRO A 25 3.79 6.39 -3.13
N GLY A 26 3.13 5.23 -3.05
CA GLY A 26 2.58 4.51 -4.21
C GLY A 26 3.53 3.54 -4.89
N MET A 27 4.81 3.50 -4.51
CA MET A 27 5.75 2.50 -5.01
C MET A 27 5.46 1.10 -4.45
N LYS A 28 6.02 0.09 -5.12
CA LYS A 28 6.01 -1.30 -4.64
C LYS A 28 6.58 -1.34 -3.22
N GLY A 29 5.82 -1.91 -2.29
CA GLY A 29 6.18 -1.98 -0.86
C GLY A 29 5.53 -0.92 0.03
N CYS A 30 5.01 0.18 -0.55
CA CYS A 30 4.26 1.17 0.20
C CYS A 30 2.93 0.56 0.72
N THR A 31 2.57 0.85 1.97
CA THR A 31 1.31 0.39 2.57
C THR A 31 0.07 0.97 1.88
N LEU A 32 0.23 2.12 1.20
CA LEU A 32 -0.81 2.77 0.40
C LEU A 32 -0.96 2.14 -1.00
N ALA A 33 0.08 1.46 -1.51
CA ALA A 33 0.08 0.89 -2.86
C ALA A 33 -0.97 -0.22 -2.99
N GLY A 34 -1.99 0.02 -3.81
CA GLY A 34 -3.13 -0.87 -4.01
C GLY A 34 -4.34 -0.60 -3.10
N ARG A 35 -4.24 0.36 -2.18
CA ARG A 35 -5.38 0.83 -1.37
C ARG A 35 -5.97 2.14 -1.91
N PHE A 36 -5.11 2.99 -2.48
CA PHE A 36 -5.48 4.27 -3.10
C PHE A 36 -5.00 4.32 -4.55
N ARG A 37 -5.68 5.12 -5.37
CA ARG A 37 -5.25 5.48 -6.73
C ARG A 37 -4.41 6.75 -6.66
N PHE A 38 -3.21 6.70 -7.21
CA PHE A 38 -2.32 7.85 -7.36
C PHE A 38 -2.56 8.54 -8.70
N ALA A 39 -2.20 9.83 -8.79
CA ALA A 39 -2.28 10.60 -10.03
C ALA A 39 -1.33 10.04 -11.11
N ASN A 40 -0.19 9.48 -10.70
CA ASN A 40 0.70 8.74 -11.58
C ASN A 40 0.19 7.29 -11.72
N GLU A 41 -0.05 6.84 -12.95
CA GLU A 41 -0.61 5.52 -13.23
C GLU A 41 0.37 4.37 -13.08
N ASP A 42 1.68 4.61 -13.23
CA ASP A 42 2.73 3.60 -13.04
C ASP A 42 2.72 3.05 -11.59
N LYS A 43 2.32 3.89 -10.63
CA LYS A 43 2.18 3.55 -9.21
C LYS A 43 0.89 2.76 -8.90
N ASN A 44 -0.02 2.62 -9.86
CA ASN A 44 -1.34 2.00 -9.66
C ASN A 44 -1.43 0.53 -10.06
N ALA A 45 -0.34 -0.11 -10.53
CA ALA A 45 -0.35 -1.51 -10.96
C ALA A 45 -1.06 -2.43 -9.94
N ARG A 46 -0.64 -2.37 -8.67
CA ARG A 46 -1.21 -3.17 -7.58
C ARG A 46 -2.68 -2.83 -7.27
N PHE A 47 -3.10 -1.60 -7.51
CA PHE A 47 -4.50 -1.18 -7.36
C PHE A 47 -5.37 -1.84 -8.42
N HIS A 48 -4.92 -1.84 -9.68
CA HIS A 48 -5.62 -2.51 -10.76
C HIS A 48 -5.64 -4.03 -10.57
N GLU A 49 -4.51 -4.65 -10.19
CA GLU A 49 -4.43 -6.09 -9.90
C GLU A 49 -5.44 -6.51 -8.80
N LYS A 50 -5.57 -5.70 -7.73
CA LYS A 50 -6.55 -5.96 -6.65
C LYS A 50 -7.99 -5.83 -7.12
N ARG A 51 -8.30 -4.87 -8.00
CA ARG A 51 -9.66 -4.66 -8.53
C ARG A 51 -10.04 -5.68 -9.60
N ALA A 52 -9.07 -6.13 -10.39
CA ALA A 52 -9.27 -7.12 -11.43
C ALA A 52 -9.47 -8.53 -10.88
N ARG A 53 -9.00 -8.81 -9.65
CA ARG A 53 -9.28 -10.08 -8.98
C ARG A 53 -10.76 -10.12 -8.58
N PRO A 54 -11.59 -11.03 -9.14
CA PRO A 54 -12.96 -11.21 -8.66
C PRO A 54 -12.90 -11.60 -7.18
N THR A 55 -13.60 -10.85 -6.35
CA THR A 55 -13.52 -10.91 -4.89
C THR A 55 -13.83 -12.32 -4.36
N ALA A 56 -12.80 -12.99 -3.84
CA ALA A 56 -12.91 -14.19 -3.00
C ALA A 56 -12.14 -14.04 -1.68
N ALA A 57 -11.72 -12.82 -1.33
CA ALA A 57 -10.97 -12.55 -0.11
C ALA A 57 -11.69 -11.47 0.69
N GLY A 58 -12.47 -11.93 1.66
CA GLY A 58 -13.30 -11.11 2.52
C GLY A 58 -12.51 -10.03 3.25
N ASP A 59 -13.10 -8.84 3.24
CA ASP A 59 -13.10 -7.98 4.42
C ASP A 59 -13.92 -8.74 5.48
N ASN A 60 -13.30 -9.72 6.16
CA ASN A 60 -13.89 -10.30 7.36
C ASN A 60 -13.75 -9.26 8.49
N LYS A 61 -14.62 -8.26 8.44
CA LYS A 61 -14.91 -7.36 9.55
C LYS A 61 -16.31 -7.66 10.07
N THR A 62 -16.62 -8.94 10.25
CA THR A 62 -17.62 -9.34 11.26
C THR A 62 -16.83 -9.90 12.44
N LYS A 63 -16.41 -8.96 13.29
CA LYS A 63 -15.94 -9.29 14.62
C LYS A 63 -17.19 -9.42 15.48
N ASP A 64 -17.39 -10.67 15.91
CA ASP A 64 -17.96 -11.06 17.19
C ASP A 64 -19.50 -10.91 17.34
N GLY A 65 -20.22 -12.02 17.14
CA GLY A 65 -21.50 -12.28 17.82
C GLY A 65 -21.26 -12.72 19.29
N PRO A 66 -22.23 -13.29 20.02
CA PRO A 66 -23.63 -13.61 19.72
C PRO A 66 -24.66 -12.52 20.09
#